data_AF-G7VHY0-F1
#
_entry.id   AF-G7VHY0-F1
#
_cell.length_a   1.000
_cell.length_b   1.000
_cell.length_c   1.000
_cell.angle_alpha   90.00
_cell.angle_beta   90.00
_cell.angle_gamma   90.00
#
_symmetry.space_group_name_H-M   'P 1'
#
loop_
_entity.id
_entity.type
_entity.pdbx_description
1 polymer ?
#
loop_
_entity_poly.entity_id
_entity_poly.type
_entity_poly.pdbx_seq_one_letter_code
_entity_poly.pdbx_strand_id
1 'polypeptide(L)' 'MVRDLGLRDRYMARYKILHGEAFYEGVVDIEELKVELEKVRQYVEDVKKVVGAYTAGN' A
#
# COMPACT_ATOMS: atom_id res chain seq x y z
N MET A 1 -17.72 -1.82 4.59
CA MET A 1 -17.35 -0.54 5.25
C MET A 1 -15.85 -0.30 5.04
N VAL A 2 -15.31 0.92 5.13
CA VAL A 2 -13.87 1.21 4.90
C VAL A 2 -12.93 0.31 5.72
N ARG A 3 -13.38 -0.14 6.91
CA ARG A 3 -12.67 -1.08 7.79
C ARG A 3 -12.36 -2.43 7.13
N ASP A 4 -13.21 -2.91 6.22
CA ASP A 4 -13.08 -4.22 5.58
C ASP A 4 -12.03 -4.23 4.46
N LEU A 5 -11.51 -3.06 4.07
CA LEU A 5 -10.48 -2.91 3.03
C LEU A 5 -9.06 -3.19 3.54
N GLY A 6 -8.88 -3.38 4.86
CA GLY A 6 -7.60 -3.74 5.47
C GLY A 6 -6.48 -2.73 5.21
N LEU A 7 -6.80 -1.45 5.01
CA LEU A 7 -5.85 -0.44 4.53
C LEU A 7 -4.64 -0.28 5.46
N ARG A 8 -4.86 -0.28 6.77
CA ARG A 8 -3.78 -0.15 7.77
C ARG A 8 -2.81 -1.32 7.69
N ASP A 9 -3.32 -2.54 7.70
CA ASP A 9 -2.48 -3.75 7.69
C ASP A 9 -1.74 -3.86 6.37
N ARG A 10 -2.42 -3.47 5.27
CA ARG A 10 -1.79 -3.39 3.96
C ARG A 10 -0.61 -2.43 4.01
N TYR A 11 -0.83 -1.19 4.45
CA TYR A 11 0.21 -0.17 4.56
C TYR A 11 1.40 -0.64 5.41
N MET A 12 1.15 -1.18 6.62
CA MET A 12 2.21 -1.61 7.54
C MET A 12 3.09 -2.72 6.95
N ALA A 13 2.50 -3.67 6.22
CA ALA A 13 3.27 -4.73 5.56
C ALA A 13 4.26 -4.15 4.53
N ARG A 14 3.83 -3.17 3.72
CA ARG A 14 4.68 -2.55 2.70
C ARG A 14 5.68 -1.58 3.33
N TYR A 15 5.32 -0.93 4.43
CA TYR A 15 6.24 -0.10 5.21
C TYR A 15 7.46 -0.89 5.66
N LYS A 16 7.28 -2.11 6.21
CA LYS A 16 8.40 -2.96 6.63
C LYS A 16 9.33 -3.29 5.46
N ILE A 17 8.78 -3.81 4.37
CA ILE A 17 9.56 -4.33 3.25
C ILE A 17 10.20 -3.19 2.43
N LEU A 18 9.40 -2.23 1.99
CA LEU A 18 9.89 -1.19 1.07
C LEU A 18 10.65 -0.08 1.79
N HIS A 19 10.20 0.34 2.98
CA HIS A 19 10.79 1.48 3.68
C HIS A 19 11.83 1.05 4.70
N GLY A 20 11.56 0.02 5.51
CA GLY A 20 12.53 -0.53 6.45
C GLY A 20 13.66 -1.27 5.75
N GLU A 21 13.33 -2.42 5.18
CA GLU A 21 14.34 -3.38 4.67
C GLU A 21 15.02 -2.86 3.39
N ALA A 22 14.25 -2.49 2.36
CA ALA A 22 14.84 -2.06 1.09
C ALA A 22 15.50 -0.67 1.16
N PHE A 23 14.80 0.34 1.68
CA PHE A 23 15.29 1.71 1.66
C PHE A 23 16.31 2.01 2.77
N TYR A 24 16.03 1.65 4.03
CA TYR A 24 16.94 1.96 5.14
C TYR A 24 18.05 0.93 5.33
N GLU A 25 17.73 -0.37 5.24
CA GLU A 25 18.70 -1.43 5.51
C GLU A 25 19.46 -1.88 4.26
N GLY A 26 18.99 -1.49 3.06
CA GLY A 26 19.62 -1.83 1.79
C GLY A 26 19.43 -3.29 1.37
N VAL A 27 18.47 -4.00 1.97
CA VAL A 27 18.15 -5.40 1.66
C VAL A 27 17.22 -5.42 0.44
N VAL A 28 17.75 -5.82 -0.71
CA VAL A 28 17.03 -5.75 -1.99
C VAL A 28 16.88 -7.12 -2.64
N ASP A 29 15.63 -7.58 -2.75
CA ASP A 29 15.20 -8.63 -3.66
C ASP A 29 14.33 -8.00 -4.77
N ILE A 30 14.77 -8.13 -6.02
CA ILE A 30 14.13 -7.49 -7.18
C ILE A 30 12.73 -8.08 -7.46
N GLU A 31 12.51 -9.37 -7.23
CA GLU A 31 11.21 -9.98 -7.47
C GLU A 31 10.22 -9.60 -6.36
N GLU A 32 10.68 -9.53 -5.12
CA GLU A 32 9.88 -9.01 -4.01
C GLU A 32 9.49 -7.54 -4.23
N LEU A 33 10.43 -6.70 -4.68
CA LEU A 33 10.16 -5.30 -4.98
C LEU A 33 9.09 -5.14 -6.06
N LYS A 34 9.14 -5.92 -7.15
CA LYS A 34 8.10 -5.87 -8.19
C LYS A 34 6.72 -6.18 -7.63
N VAL A 35 6.62 -7.24 -6.81
CA VAL A 35 5.38 -7.68 -6.20
C VAL A 35 4.85 -6.62 -5.21
N GLU A 36 5.70 -6.08 -4.35
CA GLU A 36 5.29 -5.10 -3.35
C GLU A 36 4.92 -3.75 -3.98
N LEU A 37 5.61 -3.31 -5.03
CA LEU A 37 5.26 -2.10 -5.77
C LEU A 37 3.90 -2.22 -6.47
N GLU A 38 3.57 -3.38 -7.04
CA GLU A 38 2.24 -3.60 -7.63
C GLU A 38 1.14 -3.61 -6.56
N LYS A 39 1.41 -4.20 -5.39
CA LYS A 39 0.51 -4.14 -4.23
C LYS A 39 0.32 -2.71 -3.71
N VAL A 40 1.36 -1.87 -3.74
CA VAL A 40 1.25 -0.43 -3.40
C VAL A 40 0.36 0.28 -4.41
N ARG A 41 0.52 0.01 -5.72
CA ARG A 41 -0.35 0.59 -6.77
C ARG A 41 -1.82 0.28 -6.47
N GLN A 42 -2.14 -0.98 -6.20
CA GLN A 42 -3.51 -1.39 -5.85
C GLN A 42 -4.01 -0.71 -4.57
N TYR A 43 -3.16 -0.57 -3.55
CA TYR A 43 -3.50 0.16 -2.33
C TYR A 43 -3.88 1.62 -2.62
N VAL A 44 -3.09 2.32 -3.42
CA VAL A 44 -3.36 3.72 -3.79
C VAL A 44 -4.69 3.84 -4.54
N GLU A 45 -4.95 2.95 -5.49
CA GLU A 45 -6.22 2.96 -6.24
C GLU A 45 -7.43 2.68 -5.34
N ASP A 46 -7.31 1.78 -4.37
CA ASP A 46 -8.39 1.53 -3.41
C ASP A 46 -8.63 2.73 -2.49
N VAL A 47 -7.58 3.41 -2.04
CA VAL A 47 -7.70 4.65 -1.27
C VAL A 47 -8.38 5.74 -2.10
N LYS A 48 -8.00 5.91 -3.37
CA LYS A 48 -8.65 6.88 -4.27
C LYS A 48 -10.14 6.60 -4.44
N LYS A 49 -10.55 5.35 -4.57
CA LYS A 49 -11.99 4.99 -4.65
C LYS A 49 -12.73 5.38 -3.38
N VAL A 50 -12.14 5.13 -2.21
CA VAL A 50 -12.73 5.50 -0.91
C VAL A 50 -12.85 7.02 -0.78
N VAL A 51 -11.78 7.75 -1.07
CA VAL A 51 -11.76 9.22 -0.99
C VAL A 51 -12.68 9.84 -2.03
N GLY A 52 -12.65 9.36 -3.28
CA GLY A 52 -13.51 9.83 -4.36
C GLY A 52 -15.00 9.62 -4.07
N ALA A 53 -15.36 8.44 -3.52
CA ALA A 53 -16.72 8.17 -3.07
C ALA A 53 -17.15 9.11 -1.92
N TYR A 54 -16.24 9.44 -1.01
CA TYR A 54 -16.51 10.41 0.06
C TYR A 54 -16.73 11.83 -0.49
N THR A 55 -15.95 12.26 -1.49
CA THR A 55 -16.08 13.60 -2.08
C THR A 55 -17.28 13.75 -3.03
N ALA A 56 -17.76 12.66 -3.63
CA ALA A 56 -18.92 12.68 -4.52
C ALA A 56 -20.27 12.58 -3.78
N GLY A 57 -20.25 12.24 -2.48
CA GLY A 57 -21.43 12.10 -1.63
C GLY A 57 -21.68 13.27 -0.67
N ASN A 58 -20.89 14.35 -0.77
CA ASN A 58 -21.02 15.59 0.01
C ASN A 58 -21.38 16.77 -0.91
#